data_AF-A0A6M1SSG4-F1
#
_entry.id   AF-A0A6M1SSG4-F1
#
_cell.length_a   1.000
_cell.length_b   1.000
_cell.length_c   1.000
_cell.angle_alpha   90.00
_cell.angle_beta   90.00
_cell.angle_gamma   90.00
#
_symmetry.space_group_name_H-M   'P 1'
#
loop_
_entity.id
_entity.type
_entity.pdbx_description
1 polymer ?
#
loop_
_entity_poly.entity_id
_entity_poly.type
_entity_poly.pdbx_seq_one_letter_code
_entity_poly.pdbx_strand_id
1 'polypeptide(L)' 'MAEKVRAACIEAAREGFQDASMSGLCREGAIESIKSLDLEYTIKNNSEE' A
#
# COMPACT_ATOMS: atom_id res chain seq x y z
N MET A 1 3.40 6.40 16.99
CA MET A 1 3.99 6.78 15.68
C MET A 1 4.35 5.54 14.86
N ALA A 2 5.35 4.74 15.26
CA ALA A 2 5.81 3.60 14.46
C ALA A 2 4.71 2.55 14.18
N GLU A 3 3.87 2.23 15.16
CA GLU A 3 2.79 1.25 14.98
C GLU A 3 1.69 1.75 14.05
N LYS A 4 1.30 3.03 14.14
CA LYS A 4 0.34 3.68 13.23
C LYS A 4 0.85 3.66 11.78
N VAL A 5 2.10 4.05 11.56
CA VAL A 5 2.72 4.02 10.22
C VAL A 5 2.78 2.59 9.69
N ARG A 6 3.12 1.61 10.54
CA ARG A 6 3.18 0.21 10.15
C ARG A 6 1.81 -0.34 9.75
N ALA A 7 0.76 0.00 10.49
CA ALA A 7 -0.61 -0.37 10.15
C ALA A 7 -1.05 0.28 8.82
N ALA A 8 -0.76 1.57 8.63
CA ALA A 8 -1.09 2.28 7.40
C ALA A 8 -0.39 1.69 6.16
N CYS A 9 0.88 1.29 6.28
CA CYS A 9 1.60 0.62 5.19
C CYS A 9 0.99 -0.74 4.83
N ILE A 10 0.57 -1.51 5.84
CA ILE A 10 -0.06 -2.83 5.62
C ILE A 10 -1.41 -2.67 4.92
N GLU A 11 -2.22 -1.70 5.33
CA GLU A 11 -3.51 -1.45 4.70
C GLU A 11 -3.35 -0.93 3.27
N ALA A 12 -2.44 0.02 3.03
CA ALA A 12 -2.17 0.53 1.69
C ALA A 12 -1.64 -0.57 0.75
N ALA A 13 -0.81 -1.49 1.24
CA ALA A 13 -0.36 -2.65 0.47
C ALA A 13 -1.51 -3.63 0.17
N ARG A 14 -2.44 -3.84 1.10
CA ARG A 14 -3.61 -4.71 0.89
C ARG A 14 -4.57 -4.11 -0.14
N GLU A 15 -4.86 -2.82 -0.03
CA GLU A 15 -5.71 -2.10 -0.97
C GLU A 15 -5.11 -2.11 -2.37
N GLY A 16 -3.83 -1.75 -2.53
CA GLY A 16 -3.17 -1.75 -3.83
C GLY A 16 -3.10 -3.16 -4.46
N PHE A 17 -2.93 -4.21 -3.65
CA PHE A 17 -2.97 -5.58 -4.16
C PHE A 17 -4.37 -5.99 -4.61
N GLN A 18 -5.40 -5.59 -3.87
CA GLN A 18 -6.79 -5.91 -4.18
C GLN A 18 -7.28 -5.16 -5.42
N ASP A 19 -6.91 -3.88 -5.56
CA ASP A 19 -7.18 -3.06 -6.76
C ASP A 19 -6.47 -3.62 -7.99
N ALA A 20 -5.18 -3.94 -7.87
CA ALA A 20 -4.40 -4.53 -8.96
C ALA A 20 -4.97 -5.90 -9.38
N SER A 21 -5.38 -6.73 -8.42
CA SER A 21 -6.06 -8.01 -8.69
C SER A 21 -7.40 -7.81 -9.39
N MET A 22 -8.16 -6.77 -9.00
CA MET A 22 -9.46 -6.43 -9.60
C MET A 22 -9.31 -5.87 -11.01
N SER A 23 -8.21 -5.18 -11.29
CA SER A 23 -7.80 -4.71 -12.62
C SER A 23 -7.35 -5.83 -13.56
N GLY A 24 -7.42 -7.10 -13.12
CA GLY A 24 -7.11 -8.27 -13.94
C GLY A 24 -5.63 -8.61 -14.02
N LEU A 25 -4.79 -8.03 -13.15
CA LEU A 25 -3.40 -8.43 -13.06
C LEU A 25 -3.28 -9.83 -12.46
N CYS A 26 -2.41 -10.64 -13.05
CA CYS A 26 -1.95 -11.88 -12.43
C CYS A 26 -1.34 -11.58 -11.05
N ARG A 27 -1.34 -12.57 -10.16
CA ARG A 27 -0.89 -12.43 -8.77
C ARG A 27 0.50 -11.78 -8.64
N GLU A 28 1.43 -12.10 -9.55
CA GLU A 28 2.76 -11.48 -9.58
C GLU A 28 2.74 -10.02 -10.04
N GLY A 29 1.89 -9.68 -11.02
CA GLY A 29 1.70 -8.30 -11.47
C GLY A 29 1.07 -7.41 -10.38
N ALA A 30 0.17 -7.97 -9.59
CA ALA A 30 -0.37 -7.28 -8.42
C ALA A 30 0.72 -7.00 -7.38
N ILE A 31 1.62 -7.96 -7.10
CA ILE A 31 2.75 -7.78 -6.18
C ILE A 31 3.75 -6.73 -6.68
N GLU A 32 4.07 -6.71 -7.98
CA GLU A 32 4.95 -5.68 -8.55
C GLU A 32 4.32 -4.27 -8.45
N SER A 33 3.00 -4.15 -8.63
CA SER A 33 2.30 -2.87 -8.51
C SER A 33 2.38 -2.28 -7.09
N ILE A 34 2.33 -3.12 -6.05
CA ILE A 34 2.48 -2.68 -4.65
C ILE A 34 3.93 -2.62 -4.17
N LYS A 35 4.93 -3.11 -4.91
CA LYS A 35 6.34 -2.81 -4.58
C LYS A 35 6.68 -1.33 -4.74
N SER A 36 5.96 -0.66 -5.63
CA SER A 36 6.06 0.80 -5.82
C SER A 36 5.29 1.59 -4.75
N LEU A 37 4.88 0.94 -3.64
CA LEU A 37 4.15 1.60 -2.56
C LEU A 37 4.97 2.80 -2.06
N ASP A 38 4.45 4.00 -2.34
CA ASP A 38 5.09 5.24 -1.99
C ASP A 38 5.00 5.45 -0.47
N LEU A 39 6.11 5.13 0.20
CA LEU A 39 6.21 5.18 1.65
C LEU A 39 6.12 6.64 2.15
N GLU A 40 6.56 7.60 1.34
CA GLU A 40 6.53 9.02 1.67
C GLU A 40 5.09 9.56 1.70
N TYR A 41 4.25 9.19 0.73
CA TYR A 41 2.81 9.46 0.69
C TYR A 41 2.10 8.85 1.89
N THR A 42 2.42 7.59 2.23
CA THR A 42 1.81 6.87 3.35
C THR A 42 2.14 7.52 4.70
N ILE A 43 3.39 7.93 4.90
CA ILE A 43 3.83 8.62 6.12
C ILE A 43 3.19 10.01 6.21
N LYS A 44 3.11 10.75 5.10
CA LYS A 44 2.55 12.10 5.07
C LYS A 44 1.06 12.12 5.44
N ASN A 45 0.25 11.23 4.88
CA ASN A 45 -1.18 11.13 5.23
C ASN A 45 -1.44 10.70 6.69
N ASN A 46 -0.46 10.08 7.36
CA ASN A 46 -0.58 9.62 8.75
C ASN A 46 0.21 10.47 9.75
N SER A 47 0.94 11.50 9.29
CA SER A 47 1.68 12.43 10.14
C SER A 47 0.96 13.77 10.35
N GLU A 48 -0.18 13.98 9.68
CA GLU A 48 -1.03 15.17 9.85
C GLU A 48 -2.15 14.98 10.91
N GLU A 49 -2.06 13.96 11.77
CA GLU A 49 -2.97 13.75 12.92
C GLU A 49 -2.25 13.81 14.28
#